data_AF-A0A656JI29-F1
#
_entry.id   AF-A0A656JI29-F1
#
_cell.length_a   1.000
_cell.length_b   1.000
_cell.length_c   1.000
_cell.angle_alpha   90.00
_cell.angle_beta   90.00
_cell.angle_gamma   90.00
#
_symmetry.space_group_name_H-M   'P 1'
#
loop_
_entity.id
_entity.type
_entity.pdbx_description
1 polymer ?
#
loop_
_entity_poly.entity_id
_entity_poly.type
_entity_poly.pdbx_seq_one_letter_code
_entity_poly.pdbx_strand_id
1 'polypeptide(L)'
;PLLNRTGAHFKATLGHFAQVSAVRMAFAEGLDFGALVAEVRDVLKRDFRHQRFPVSELNRSLELSREERAQLFEVSVSYELEDHAYRYGEAQAKTVKVSNGFEATPLAIHLRSNSLNDDASLHMVHHRAWVDDAEAQAIAGRLLHILEQGVESPALQIDDFQLLTPTEQLHLQHWNQTQTELGDEPLIHRRIEQQARAFPDAVAAAFQGQHLTYAQLNRH
;
A
#
# COMPACT_ATOMS: atom_id res chain seq x y z
N PRO A 1 -5.51 17.88 1.50
CA PRO A 1 -5.26 19.33 1.72
C PRO A 1 -6.39 20.18 1.15
N LEU A 2 -6.67 21.33 1.76
CA LEU A 2 -7.75 22.26 1.39
C LEU A 2 -7.18 23.66 1.17
N LEU A 3 -7.57 24.32 0.08
CA LEU A 3 -6.98 25.61 -0.30
C LEU A 3 -7.39 26.78 0.61
N ASN A 4 -8.56 26.68 1.28
CA ASN A 4 -9.15 27.74 2.12
C ASN A 4 -9.19 29.16 1.50
N ARG A 5 -9.19 29.26 0.17
CA ARG A 5 -9.30 30.54 -0.56
C ARG A 5 -10.75 30.89 -0.90
N THR A 6 -11.57 31.11 0.13
CA THR A 6 -12.98 31.52 -0.05
C THR A 6 -13.08 32.99 -0.41
N GLY A 7 -13.52 33.31 -1.64
CA GLY A 7 -13.76 34.68 -2.11
C GLY A 7 -12.62 35.29 -2.92
N ALA A 8 -12.91 36.36 -3.65
CA ALA A 8 -11.98 36.97 -4.60
C ALA A 8 -10.71 37.53 -3.94
N HIS A 9 -10.84 38.14 -2.76
CA HIS A 9 -9.71 38.73 -2.04
C HIS A 9 -8.66 37.66 -1.67
N PHE A 10 -9.08 36.57 -1.03
CA PHE A 10 -8.21 35.45 -0.68
C PHE A 10 -7.56 34.78 -1.90
N LYS A 11 -8.26 34.71 -3.04
CA LYS A 11 -7.70 34.18 -4.28
C LYS A 11 -6.58 35.07 -4.83
N ALA A 12 -6.68 36.38 -4.67
CA ALA A 12 -5.71 37.37 -5.13
C ALA A 12 -4.53 37.59 -4.15
N THR A 13 -4.60 37.07 -2.93
CA THR A 13 -3.53 37.21 -1.93
C THR A 13 -2.44 36.17 -2.13
N LEU A 14 -1.18 36.62 -2.21
CA LEU A 14 0.00 35.76 -2.11
C LEU A 14 0.20 35.35 -0.66
N GLY A 15 0.28 34.04 -0.41
CA GLY A 15 0.44 33.49 0.93
C GLY A 15 0.01 32.02 1.02
N HIS A 16 0.40 31.37 2.12
CA HIS A 16 0.01 30.00 2.42
C HIS A 16 -1.34 30.00 3.14
N PHE A 17 -2.37 29.48 2.46
CA PHE A 17 -3.72 29.29 3.00
C PHE A 17 -4.09 27.81 3.13
N ALA A 18 -3.27 26.92 2.56
CA ALA A 18 -3.60 25.52 2.53
C ALA A 18 -3.63 24.93 3.95
N GLN A 19 -4.58 24.04 4.20
CA GLN A 19 -4.72 23.36 5.47
C GLN A 19 -4.92 21.86 5.25
N VAL A 20 -4.43 21.06 6.18
CA VAL A 20 -4.66 19.61 6.19
C VAL A 20 -5.78 19.32 7.18
N SER A 21 -6.74 18.50 6.76
CA SER A 21 -7.79 17.98 7.64
C SER A 21 -7.52 16.52 7.96
N ALA A 22 -7.67 16.14 9.23
CA ALA A 22 -7.57 14.76 9.68
C ALA A 22 -8.95 14.12 9.59
N VAL A 23 -9.14 13.23 8.62
CA VAL A 23 -10.43 12.59 8.36
C VAL A 23 -10.42 11.17 8.91
N ARG A 24 -11.36 10.85 9.79
CA ARG A 24 -11.63 9.47 10.17
C ARG A 24 -12.64 8.87 9.19
N MET A 25 -12.18 7.87 8.43
CA MET A 25 -13.04 7.11 7.54
C MET A 25 -13.44 5.80 8.22
N ALA A 26 -14.74 5.51 8.25
CA ALA A 26 -15.32 4.25 8.70
C ALA A 26 -16.47 3.95 7.75
N PHE A 27 -16.43 2.78 7.13
CA PHE A 27 -17.35 2.37 6.08
C PHE A 27 -18.16 1.17 6.55
N ALA A 28 -19.39 1.04 6.04
CA ALA A 28 -20.18 -0.17 6.26
C ALA A 28 -19.55 -1.38 5.55
N GLU A 29 -19.78 -2.57 6.09
CA GLU A 29 -19.46 -3.84 5.40
C GLU A 29 -20.44 -4.09 4.25
N GLY A 30 -20.01 -4.82 3.21
CA GLY A 30 -20.87 -5.19 2.08
C GLY A 30 -21.31 -4.02 1.19
N LEU A 31 -20.52 -2.95 1.14
CA LEU A 31 -20.75 -1.87 0.18
C LEU A 31 -20.27 -2.29 -1.21
N ASP A 32 -20.93 -1.76 -2.24
CA ASP A 32 -20.34 -1.66 -3.58
C ASP A 32 -19.47 -0.40 -3.70
N PHE A 33 -18.66 -0.34 -4.77
CA PHE A 33 -17.75 0.78 -5.01
C PHE A 33 -18.48 2.12 -5.14
N GLY A 34 -19.62 2.16 -5.84
CA GLY A 34 -20.41 3.37 -5.99
C GLY A 34 -20.92 3.91 -4.65
N ALA A 35 -21.39 3.01 -3.77
CA ALA A 35 -21.83 3.34 -2.42
C ALA A 35 -20.67 3.81 -1.55
N LEU A 36 -19.49 3.16 -1.62
CA LEU A 36 -18.28 3.61 -0.93
C LEU A 36 -17.89 5.03 -1.32
N VAL A 37 -17.88 5.34 -2.63
CA VAL A 37 -17.58 6.70 -3.12
C VAL A 37 -18.58 7.73 -2.58
N ALA A 38 -19.86 7.38 -2.50
CA ALA A 38 -20.88 8.24 -1.91
C ALA A 38 -20.65 8.47 -0.40
N GLU A 39 -20.28 7.42 0.36
CA GLU A 39 -19.94 7.54 1.77
C GLU A 39 -18.70 8.42 2.00
N VAL A 40 -17.63 8.20 1.23
CA VAL A 40 -16.41 9.03 1.28
C VAL A 40 -16.76 10.50 1.03
N ARG A 41 -17.55 10.78 -0.02
CA ARG A 41 -18.03 12.14 -0.33
C ARG A 41 -18.78 12.75 0.86
N ASP A 42 -19.66 11.99 1.50
CA ASP A 42 -20.52 12.50 2.56
C ASP A 42 -19.78 12.66 3.90
N VAL A 43 -18.76 11.84 4.17
CA VAL A 43 -17.79 12.07 5.25
C VAL A 43 -16.99 13.34 5.00
N LEU A 44 -16.39 13.49 3.82
CA LEU A 44 -15.59 14.68 3.46
C LEU A 44 -16.43 15.96 3.53
N LYS A 45 -17.66 15.95 3.02
CA LYS A 45 -18.58 17.10 3.10
C LYS A 45 -18.91 17.51 4.53
N ARG A 46 -19.04 16.56 5.46
CA ARG A 46 -19.27 16.85 6.88
C ARG A 46 -18.01 17.45 7.51
N ASP A 47 -16.86 16.85 7.24
CA ASP A 47 -15.58 17.29 7.76
C ASP A 47 -15.20 18.70 7.29
N PHE A 48 -15.44 19.03 6.01
CA PHE A 48 -15.14 20.34 5.45
C PHE A 48 -15.89 21.50 6.11
N ARG A 49 -17.00 21.24 6.83
CA ARG A 49 -17.68 22.27 7.64
C ARG A 49 -16.79 22.81 8.76
N HIS A 50 -15.80 22.03 9.19
CA HIS A 50 -14.87 22.36 10.27
C HIS A 50 -13.43 22.55 9.77
N GLN A 51 -13.21 22.66 8.45
CA GLN A 51 -11.89 22.71 7.81
C GLN A 51 -10.95 23.82 8.28
N ARG A 52 -11.44 24.81 9.03
CA ARG A 52 -10.65 25.92 9.56
C ARG A 52 -9.99 25.59 10.91
N PHE A 53 -10.38 24.48 11.56
CA PHE A 53 -9.76 24.09 12.82
C PHE A 53 -8.33 23.53 12.59
N PRO A 54 -7.28 24.16 13.14
CA PRO A 54 -5.90 23.76 12.85
C PRO A 54 -5.57 22.35 13.32
N VAL A 55 -4.93 21.55 12.45
CA VAL A 55 -4.45 20.20 12.81
C VAL A 55 -3.46 20.23 13.98
N SER A 56 -2.68 21.31 14.12
CA SER A 56 -1.76 21.51 15.24
C SER A 56 -2.48 21.63 16.58
N GLU A 57 -3.63 22.32 16.61
CA GLU A 57 -4.45 22.42 17.82
C GLU A 57 -5.13 21.08 18.14
N LEU A 58 -5.49 20.30 17.10
CA LEU A 58 -6.02 18.96 17.25
C LEU A 58 -4.96 18.00 17.83
N ASN A 59 -3.74 18.02 17.29
CA ASN A 59 -2.63 17.22 17.81
C ASN A 59 -2.30 17.60 19.27
N ARG A 60 -2.36 18.89 19.59
CA ARG A 60 -2.14 19.40 20.94
C ARG A 60 -3.23 18.95 21.93
N SER A 61 -4.50 19.04 21.54
CA SER A 61 -5.62 18.67 22.42
C SER A 61 -5.66 17.17 22.72
N LEU A 62 -5.13 16.35 21.81
CA LEU A 62 -4.99 14.91 21.98
C LEU A 62 -3.66 14.48 22.63
N GLU A 63 -2.79 15.44 23.01
CA GLU A 63 -1.51 15.19 23.67
C GLU A 63 -0.57 14.19 22.93
N LEU A 64 -0.64 14.13 21.59
CA LEU A 64 0.07 13.10 20.78
C LEU A 64 1.59 13.08 20.97
N SER A 65 2.20 14.21 21.34
CA SER A 65 3.63 14.30 21.64
C SER A 65 4.07 13.39 22.80
N ARG A 66 3.14 12.95 23.66
CA ARG A 66 3.40 11.98 24.73
C ARG A 66 3.42 10.53 24.24
N GLU A 67 2.89 10.26 23.05
CA GLU A 67 2.74 8.90 22.48
C GLU A 67 3.82 8.59 21.43
N GLU A 68 4.92 9.35 21.39
CA GLU A 68 5.97 9.26 20.34
C GLU A 68 5.43 9.43 18.90
N ARG A 69 4.21 9.97 18.74
CA ARG A 69 3.58 10.24 17.46
C ARG A 69 3.60 11.73 17.14
N ALA A 70 4.16 12.07 15.98
CA ALA A 70 4.24 13.45 15.51
C ALA A 70 2.88 14.02 15.04
N GLN A 71 1.95 13.15 14.60
CA GLN A 71 0.68 13.53 13.97
C GLN A 71 -0.36 12.40 14.02
N LEU A 72 -1.63 12.73 13.76
CA LEU A 72 -2.75 11.79 13.80
C LEU A 72 -2.81 10.76 12.67
N PHE A 73 -2.16 11.03 11.55
CA PHE A 73 -2.27 10.23 10.34
C PHE A 73 -0.88 9.98 9.75
N GLU A 74 -0.69 8.83 9.13
CA GLU A 74 0.57 8.44 8.50
C GLU A 74 0.51 8.54 6.98
N VAL A 75 -0.72 8.58 6.44
CA VAL A 75 -1.00 8.71 5.00
C VAL A 75 -1.74 10.02 4.75
N SER A 76 -1.29 10.79 3.76
CA SER A 76 -2.02 11.96 3.26
C SER A 76 -2.44 11.77 1.82
N VAL A 77 -3.63 12.27 1.47
CA VAL A 77 -4.16 12.25 0.09
C VAL A 77 -4.49 13.67 -0.34
N SER A 78 -4.00 14.07 -1.50
CA SER A 78 -4.22 15.39 -2.09
C SER A 78 -4.70 15.25 -3.52
N TYR A 79 -5.78 15.96 -3.86
CA TYR A 79 -6.20 16.16 -5.24
C TYR A 79 -5.83 17.59 -5.67
N GLU A 80 -5.16 17.70 -6.80
CA GLU A 80 -4.64 18.96 -7.34
C GLU A 80 -5.09 19.09 -8.80
N LEU A 81 -5.92 20.10 -9.07
CA LEU A 81 -6.33 20.45 -10.42
C LEU A 81 -5.46 21.60 -10.94
N GLU A 82 -4.79 21.37 -12.05
CA GLU A 82 -4.12 22.41 -12.83
C GLU A 82 -5.03 22.82 -14.00
N ASP A 83 -5.66 23.99 -13.87
CA ASP A 83 -6.62 24.55 -14.83
C ASP A 83 -6.10 25.85 -15.47
N HIS A 84 -4.80 26.11 -15.37
CA HIS A 84 -4.17 27.35 -15.84
C HIS A 84 -3.15 27.08 -16.95
N ALA A 85 -3.26 27.83 -18.05
CA ALA A 85 -2.25 27.85 -19.10
C ALA A 85 -1.17 28.87 -18.75
N TYR A 86 0.03 28.42 -18.42
CA TYR A 86 1.17 29.32 -18.25
C TYR A 86 1.65 29.80 -19.61
N ARG A 87 1.46 31.09 -19.89
CA ARG A 87 1.88 31.74 -21.14
C ARG A 87 2.69 33.00 -20.85
N TYR A 88 3.80 33.14 -21.56
CA TYR A 88 4.67 34.32 -21.51
C TYR A 88 4.83 34.85 -22.94
N GLY A 89 3.95 35.78 -23.33
CA GLY A 89 3.81 36.19 -24.73
C GLY A 89 3.31 35.03 -25.60
N GLU A 90 4.08 34.67 -26.63
CA GLU A 90 3.79 33.53 -27.51
C GLU A 90 4.26 32.19 -26.94
N ALA A 91 5.18 32.21 -25.96
CA ALA A 91 5.74 31.00 -25.38
C ALA A 91 4.74 30.32 -24.43
N GLN A 92 4.62 28.99 -24.57
CA GLN A 92 3.95 28.14 -23.60
C GLN A 92 4.95 27.68 -22.54
N ALA A 93 4.52 27.68 -21.28
CA ALA A 93 5.29 27.16 -20.17
C ALA A 93 4.52 26.02 -19.49
N LYS A 94 5.27 25.15 -18.81
CA LYS A 94 4.73 24.07 -17.99
C LYS A 94 5.37 24.09 -16.62
N THR A 95 4.60 23.75 -15.59
CA THR A 95 5.12 23.63 -14.24
C THR A 95 5.60 22.20 -14.01
N VAL A 96 6.79 22.06 -13.44
CA VAL A 96 7.31 20.77 -12.97
C VAL A 96 7.54 20.88 -11.48
N LYS A 97 6.83 20.08 -10.68
CA LYS A 97 7.08 19.99 -9.25
C LYS A 97 8.32 19.15 -9.00
N VAL A 98 9.25 19.69 -8.22
CA VAL A 98 10.50 19.03 -7.83
C VAL A 98 10.44 18.77 -6.33
N SER A 99 10.88 17.59 -5.92
CA SER A 99 11.01 17.26 -4.49
C SER A 99 12.21 17.99 -3.90
N ASN A 100 12.06 18.47 -2.66
CA ASN A 100 13.16 18.98 -1.85
C ASN A 100 13.85 17.88 -1.02
N GLY A 101 13.42 16.62 -1.18
CA GLY A 101 13.95 15.47 -0.45
C GLY A 101 13.44 15.32 0.98
N PHE A 102 12.43 16.10 1.39
CA PHE A 102 11.87 16.07 2.73
C PHE A 102 10.36 15.81 2.69
N GLU A 103 9.91 14.82 3.45
CA GLU A 103 8.50 14.55 3.69
C GLU A 103 8.31 14.18 5.17
N ALA A 104 7.31 14.74 5.82
CA ALA A 104 7.06 14.52 7.25
C ALA A 104 6.20 13.27 7.49
N THR A 105 5.31 12.94 6.55
CA THR A 105 4.46 11.74 6.61
C THR A 105 5.19 10.53 6.00
N PRO A 106 5.00 9.30 6.53
CA PRO A 106 5.49 8.10 5.86
C PRO A 106 5.08 8.00 4.39
N LEU A 107 3.84 8.37 4.06
CA LEU A 107 3.32 8.32 2.70
C LEU A 107 2.39 9.51 2.38
N ALA A 108 2.65 10.18 1.27
CA ALA A 108 1.79 11.21 0.70
C ALA A 108 1.45 10.87 -0.75
N ILE A 109 0.15 10.88 -1.05
CA ILE A 109 -0.41 10.52 -2.35
C ILE A 109 -1.00 11.77 -2.97
N HIS A 110 -0.46 12.19 -4.12
CA HIS A 110 -0.98 13.32 -4.88
C HIS A 110 -1.60 12.84 -6.19
N LEU A 111 -2.91 13.01 -6.31
CA LEU A 111 -3.63 12.87 -7.57
C LEU A 111 -3.61 14.24 -8.25
N ARG A 112 -2.95 14.32 -9.39
CA ARG A 112 -2.84 15.56 -10.17
C ARG A 112 -3.57 15.37 -11.48
N SER A 113 -4.40 16.32 -11.83
CA SER A 113 -5.05 16.35 -13.14
C SER A 113 -4.88 17.72 -13.77
N ASN A 114 -4.71 17.76 -15.08
CA ASN A 114 -4.65 19.00 -15.83
C ASN A 114 -5.77 19.03 -16.87
N SER A 115 -6.69 19.98 -16.70
CA SER A 115 -7.91 20.07 -17.53
C SER A 115 -7.65 20.60 -18.94
N LEU A 116 -6.44 21.07 -19.23
CA LEU A 116 -6.07 21.66 -20.52
C LEU A 116 -5.44 20.64 -21.48
N ASN A 117 -4.96 19.51 -20.98
CA ASN A 117 -4.28 18.48 -21.76
C ASN A 117 -4.76 17.05 -21.47
N ASP A 118 -5.83 16.89 -20.67
CA ASP A 118 -6.41 15.61 -20.27
C ASP A 118 -5.40 14.66 -19.59
N ASP A 119 -4.40 15.24 -18.93
CA ASP A 119 -3.36 14.49 -18.23
C ASP A 119 -3.75 14.27 -16.77
N ALA A 120 -3.58 13.04 -16.27
CA ALA A 120 -3.76 12.69 -14.88
C ALA A 120 -2.64 11.79 -14.40
N SER A 121 -2.06 12.13 -13.25
CA SER A 121 -0.92 11.42 -12.68
C SER A 121 -1.09 11.19 -11.19
N LEU A 122 -0.62 10.02 -10.76
CA LEU A 122 -0.48 9.66 -9.35
C LEU A 122 0.98 9.84 -8.95
N HIS A 123 1.24 10.78 -8.05
CA HIS A 123 2.56 11.00 -7.47
C HIS A 123 2.62 10.45 -6.06
N MET A 124 3.49 9.47 -5.85
CA MET A 124 3.81 8.94 -4.53
C MET A 124 5.03 9.66 -3.97
N VAL A 125 4.88 10.29 -2.82
CA VAL A 125 5.99 10.85 -2.03
C VAL A 125 6.05 10.03 -0.76
N HIS A 126 7.21 9.43 -0.48
CA HIS A 126 7.37 8.52 0.64
C HIS A 126 8.66 8.82 1.38
N HIS A 127 8.67 8.51 2.68
CA HIS A 127 9.85 8.66 3.50
C HIS A 127 10.53 7.30 3.67
N ARG A 128 11.78 7.23 3.18
CA ARG A 128 12.56 5.99 3.01
C ARG A 128 12.91 5.23 4.30
N ALA A 129 12.70 5.83 5.47
CA ALA A 129 12.83 5.11 6.72
C ALA A 129 11.66 4.15 7.00
N TRP A 130 10.50 4.33 6.33
CA TRP A 130 9.29 3.54 6.57
C TRP A 130 8.76 2.83 5.33
N VAL A 131 8.96 3.41 4.15
CA VAL A 131 8.50 2.84 2.87
C VAL A 131 9.63 2.99 1.88
N ASP A 132 10.08 1.89 1.27
CA ASP A 132 11.09 1.93 0.23
C ASP A 132 10.51 2.23 -1.17
N ASP A 133 11.38 2.46 -2.15
CA ASP A 133 10.97 2.83 -3.51
C ASP A 133 10.14 1.70 -4.18
N ALA A 134 10.44 0.43 -3.91
CA ALA A 134 9.74 -0.72 -4.50
C ALA A 134 8.36 -0.93 -3.83
N GLU A 135 8.28 -0.75 -2.52
CA GLU A 135 7.03 -0.76 -1.76
C GLU A 135 6.10 0.37 -2.21
N ALA A 136 6.62 1.59 -2.34
CA ALA A 136 5.83 2.73 -2.83
C ALA A 136 5.28 2.47 -4.24
N GLN A 137 6.09 1.89 -5.13
CA GLN A 137 5.67 1.50 -6.47
C GLN A 137 4.61 0.40 -6.46
N ALA A 138 4.75 -0.61 -5.58
CA ALA A 138 3.78 -1.68 -5.43
C ALA A 138 2.44 -1.15 -4.90
N ILE A 139 2.46 -0.26 -3.89
CA ILE A 139 1.26 0.41 -3.36
C ILE A 139 0.57 1.20 -4.46
N ALA A 140 1.32 1.97 -5.27
CA ALA A 140 0.76 2.71 -6.39
C ALA A 140 0.09 1.79 -7.43
N GLY A 141 0.76 0.69 -7.80
CA GLY A 141 0.23 -0.29 -8.74
C GLY A 141 -1.08 -0.92 -8.26
N ARG A 142 -1.13 -1.32 -6.97
CA ARG A 142 -2.35 -1.88 -6.36
C ARG A 142 -3.47 -0.85 -6.26
N LEU A 143 -3.15 0.39 -5.90
CA LEU A 143 -4.14 1.48 -5.83
C LEU A 143 -4.75 1.73 -7.21
N LEU A 144 -3.93 1.83 -8.26
CA LEU A 144 -4.42 1.99 -9.63
C LEU A 144 -5.27 0.78 -10.06
N HIS A 145 -4.83 -0.44 -9.77
CA HIS A 145 -5.57 -1.65 -10.08
C HIS A 145 -6.95 -1.71 -9.39
N ILE A 146 -7.05 -1.25 -8.14
CA ILE A 146 -8.33 -1.11 -7.44
C ILE A 146 -9.20 -0.03 -8.11
N LEU A 147 -8.63 1.14 -8.43
CA LEU A 147 -9.40 2.21 -9.06
C LEU A 147 -9.95 1.78 -10.43
N GLU A 148 -9.17 1.04 -11.23
CA GLU A 148 -9.60 0.47 -12.51
C GLU A 148 -10.81 -0.46 -12.34
N GLN A 149 -10.74 -1.42 -11.41
CA GLN A 149 -11.84 -2.34 -11.11
C GLN A 149 -13.12 -1.59 -10.73
N GLY A 150 -13.02 -0.57 -9.88
CA GLY A 150 -14.17 0.19 -9.40
C GLY A 150 -14.79 1.09 -10.49
N VAL A 151 -13.97 1.66 -11.37
CA VAL A 151 -14.46 2.46 -12.51
C VAL A 151 -15.12 1.58 -13.56
N GLU A 152 -14.56 0.39 -13.83
CA GLU A 152 -15.12 -0.57 -14.78
C GLU A 152 -16.46 -1.14 -14.28
N SER A 153 -16.55 -1.45 -12.98
CA SER A 153 -17.78 -1.99 -12.36
C SER A 153 -18.09 -1.30 -11.03
N PRO A 154 -18.82 -0.16 -11.06
CA PRO A 154 -19.20 0.54 -9.82
C PRO A 154 -20.10 -0.28 -8.88
N ALA A 155 -20.76 -1.32 -9.38
CA ALA A 155 -21.59 -2.23 -8.60
C ALA A 155 -20.81 -3.42 -8.00
N LEU A 156 -19.49 -3.51 -8.26
CA LEU A 156 -18.62 -4.51 -7.66
C LEU A 156 -18.59 -4.32 -6.14
N GLN A 157 -18.82 -5.40 -5.39
CA GLN A 157 -18.72 -5.40 -3.94
C GLN A 157 -17.27 -5.18 -3.52
N ILE A 158 -17.04 -4.37 -2.48
CA ILE A 158 -15.68 -4.08 -1.98
C ILE A 158 -14.93 -5.37 -1.60
N ASP A 159 -15.64 -6.38 -1.08
CA ASP A 159 -15.06 -7.67 -0.69
C ASP A 159 -14.58 -8.51 -1.89
N ASP A 160 -15.06 -8.20 -3.10
CA ASP A 160 -14.70 -8.90 -4.34
C ASP A 160 -13.52 -8.23 -5.07
N PHE A 161 -13.01 -7.09 -4.58
CA PHE A 161 -11.87 -6.42 -5.20
C PHE A 161 -10.60 -7.25 -5.09
N GLN A 162 -9.89 -7.38 -6.21
CA GLN A 162 -8.57 -7.98 -6.22
C GLN A 162 -7.54 -6.93 -5.83
N LEU A 163 -7.00 -7.04 -4.62
CA LEU A 163 -5.91 -6.17 -4.14
C LEU A 163 -4.59 -6.44 -4.88
N LEU A 164 -4.31 -7.72 -5.15
CA LEU A 164 -3.09 -8.14 -5.82
C LEU A 164 -3.21 -7.94 -7.32
N THR A 165 -2.24 -7.25 -7.90
CA THR A 165 -2.15 -7.09 -9.35
C THR A 165 -1.92 -8.43 -10.04
N PRO A 166 -2.27 -8.59 -11.33
CA PRO A 166 -2.04 -9.83 -12.07
C PRO A 166 -0.57 -10.31 -12.01
N THR A 167 0.38 -9.37 -12.07
CA THR A 167 1.82 -9.66 -11.94
C THR A 167 2.18 -10.24 -10.57
N GLU A 168 1.62 -9.68 -9.49
CA GLU A 168 1.86 -10.20 -8.14
C GLU A 168 1.23 -11.57 -7.93
N GLN A 169 0.03 -11.80 -8.49
CA GLN A 169 -0.59 -13.12 -8.48
C GLN A 169 0.28 -14.17 -9.19
N LEU A 170 0.87 -13.84 -10.34
CA LEU A 170 1.82 -14.71 -11.05
C LEU A 170 3.08 -14.99 -10.22
N HIS A 171 3.64 -13.98 -9.55
CA HIS A 171 4.79 -14.18 -8.66
C HIS A 171 4.46 -15.12 -7.50
N LEU A 172 3.30 -14.96 -6.87
CA LEU A 172 2.84 -15.86 -5.81
C LEU A 172 2.63 -17.29 -6.32
N GLN A 173 2.04 -17.45 -7.51
CA GLN A 173 1.90 -18.76 -8.13
C GLN A 173 3.27 -19.40 -8.36
N HIS A 174 4.23 -18.64 -8.88
CA HIS A 174 5.59 -19.13 -9.11
C HIS A 174 6.30 -19.53 -7.82
N TRP A 175 6.23 -18.72 -6.76
CA TRP A 175 6.81 -19.06 -5.46
C TRP A 175 6.16 -20.31 -4.82
N ASN A 176 4.89 -20.56 -5.12
CA ASN A 176 4.16 -21.74 -4.64
C ASN A 176 4.30 -22.97 -5.56
N GLN A 177 5.15 -22.95 -6.59
CA GLN A 177 5.50 -24.13 -7.39
C GLN A 177 6.44 -25.08 -6.63
N THR A 178 6.02 -25.52 -5.45
CA THR A 178 6.77 -26.44 -4.57
C THR A 178 6.46 -27.91 -4.83
N GLN A 179 5.67 -28.21 -5.87
CA GLN A 179 5.35 -29.57 -6.26
C GLN A 179 6.63 -30.26 -6.73
N THR A 180 6.99 -31.33 -6.04
CA THR A 180 8.11 -32.20 -6.38
C THR A 180 7.60 -33.62 -6.34
N GLU A 181 8.04 -34.43 -7.31
CA GLU A 181 7.77 -35.85 -7.29
C GLU A 181 8.39 -36.45 -6.03
N LEU A 182 7.54 -36.90 -5.11
CA LEU A 182 7.97 -37.72 -4.00
C LEU A 182 8.49 -39.02 -4.61
N GLY A 183 9.77 -39.34 -4.41
CA GLY A 183 10.38 -40.55 -4.97
C GLY A 183 9.60 -41.82 -4.60
N ASP A 184 9.83 -42.89 -5.36
CA ASP A 184 9.02 -44.12 -5.44
C ASP A 184 8.52 -44.69 -4.11
N GLU A 185 9.28 -44.52 -3.02
CA GLU A 185 8.88 -44.96 -1.70
C GLU A 185 8.48 -43.77 -0.81
N PRO A 186 7.18 -43.51 -0.57
CA PRO A 186 6.73 -42.42 0.28
C PRO A 186 6.88 -42.73 1.78
N LEU A 187 6.99 -44.00 2.17
CA LEU A 187 7.01 -44.41 3.58
C LEU A 187 8.43 -44.40 4.14
N ILE A 188 8.65 -43.58 5.17
CA ILE A 188 9.98 -43.43 5.80
C ILE A 188 10.53 -44.78 6.30
N HIS A 189 9.69 -45.63 6.90
CA HIS A 189 10.13 -46.95 7.38
C HIS A 189 10.58 -47.87 6.23
N ARG A 190 9.92 -47.80 5.07
CA ARG A 190 10.33 -48.58 3.88
C ARG A 190 11.63 -48.05 3.27
N ARG A 191 11.89 -46.74 3.32
CA ARG A 191 13.20 -46.17 2.97
C ARG A 191 14.31 -46.71 3.89
N ILE A 192 14.02 -46.82 5.19
CA ILE A 192 14.93 -47.44 6.17
C ILE A 192 15.15 -48.93 5.87
N GLU A 193 14.10 -49.69 5.56
CA GLU A 193 14.20 -51.10 5.15
C GLU A 193 15.04 -51.29 3.88
N GLN A 194 14.84 -50.43 2.86
CA GLN A 194 15.62 -50.45 1.62
C GLN A 194 17.09 -50.17 1.89
N GLN A 195 17.39 -49.15 2.71
CA GLN A 195 18.75 -48.81 3.11
C GLN A 195 19.41 -49.95 3.93
N ALA A 196 18.65 -50.62 4.80
CA ALA A 196 19.11 -51.79 5.55
C ALA A 196 19.41 -53.01 4.67
N ARG A 197 18.70 -53.17 3.54
CA ARG A 197 19.02 -54.22 2.54
C ARG A 197 20.24 -53.86 1.71
N ALA A 198 20.39 -52.60 1.31
CA ALA A 198 21.49 -52.15 0.46
C ALA A 198 22.83 -51.99 1.20
N PHE A 199 22.79 -51.48 2.43
CA PHE A 199 23.97 -51.14 3.25
C PHE A 199 23.78 -51.57 4.71
N PRO A 200 23.73 -52.88 4.99
CA PRO A 200 23.38 -53.40 6.32
C PRO A 200 24.35 -52.98 7.44
N ASP A 201 25.64 -52.87 7.12
CA ASP A 201 26.71 -52.55 8.08
C ASP A 201 26.99 -51.04 8.23
N ALA A 202 26.33 -50.20 7.43
CA ALA A 202 26.47 -48.75 7.55
C ALA A 202 25.86 -48.26 8.86
N VAL A 203 26.51 -47.28 9.50
CA VAL A 203 26.02 -46.65 10.73
C VAL A 203 24.76 -45.84 10.44
N ALA A 204 23.65 -46.18 11.09
CA ALA A 204 22.35 -45.50 10.98
C ALA A 204 22.15 -44.46 12.09
N ALA A 205 22.62 -44.74 13.30
CA ALA A 205 22.54 -43.83 14.45
C ALA A 205 23.78 -43.98 15.35
N ALA A 206 24.16 -42.90 16.03
CA ALA A 206 25.25 -42.89 16.99
C ALA A 206 24.92 -42.03 18.22
N PHE A 207 25.22 -42.54 19.41
CA PHE A 207 25.00 -41.83 20.67
C PHE A 207 26.06 -42.25 21.69
N GLN A 208 26.75 -41.28 22.29
CA GLN A 208 27.74 -41.50 23.36
C GLN A 208 28.77 -42.62 23.08
N GLY A 209 29.31 -42.67 21.86
CA GLY A 209 30.31 -43.67 21.46
C GLY A 209 29.74 -45.05 21.11
N GLN A 210 28.43 -45.24 21.25
CA GLN A 210 27.73 -46.40 20.70
C GLN A 210 27.23 -46.08 19.29
N HIS A 211 27.25 -47.09 18.40
CA HIS A 211 26.70 -47.02 17.06
C HIS A 211 25.67 -48.13 16.84
N LEU A 212 24.71 -47.85 15.95
CA LEU A 212 23.68 -48.79 15.54
C LEU A 212 23.69 -48.86 14.01
N THR A 213 23.87 -50.05 13.45
CA THR A 213 23.87 -50.23 11.99
C THR A 213 22.45 -50.27 11.44
N TYR A 214 22.26 -50.03 10.14
CA TYR A 214 20.93 -50.13 9.53
C TYR A 214 20.30 -51.52 9.72
N ALA A 215 21.08 -52.61 9.71
CA ALA A 215 20.57 -53.96 9.99
C ALA A 215 20.18 -54.17 11.46
N GLN A 216 20.79 -53.46 12.40
CA GLN A 216 20.37 -53.46 13.81
C GLN A 216 19.11 -52.61 14.00
N LEU A 217 19.03 -51.47 13.32
CA LEU A 217 17.89 -50.55 13.41
C LEU A 217 16.61 -51.22 12.88
N ASN A 218 16.70 -51.89 11.74
CA ASN A 218 15.56 -52.52 11.08
C ASN A 218 15.03 -53.77 11.80
N ARG A 219 15.70 -54.24 12.85
CA ARG A 219 15.25 -55.39 13.66
C ARG A 219 14.40 -54.98 14.87
N HIS A 220 14.33 -53.68 15.17
CA HIS A 220 13.55 -53.11 16.27
C HIS A 220 12.32 -52.39 15.74
#